data_AF-K1XBJ9-F1
#
_entry.id   AF-K1XBJ9-F1
#
_cell.length_a   1.000
_cell.length_b   1.000
_cell.length_c   1.000
_cell.angle_alpha   90.00
_cell.angle_beta   90.00
_cell.angle_gamma   90.00
#
_symmetry.space_group_name_H-M   'P 1'
#
loop_
_entity.id
_entity.type
_entity.pdbx_description
1 polymer ?
#
loop_
_entity_poly.entity_id
_entity_poly.type
_entity_poly.pdbx_seq_one_letter_code
_entity_poly.pdbx_strand_id
1 'polypeptide(L)'
;MNESNENAQIASELQLRISRLTDFNGDDLKLEMASLKKAILENPAACSLLLPEDIGMAVAALRRMVGVAVAKAAASKAKPKSDKPKKLSAAELAKAMSEVSDDDF
;
A
#
# COMPACT_ATOMS: atom_id res chain seq x y z
N MET A 1 -28.84 -21.02 25.54
CA MET A 1 -28.16 -19.83 26.13
C MET A 1 -26.67 -19.73 25.79
N ASN A 2 -25.98 -20.81 25.36
CA ASN A 2 -24.54 -20.74 25.02
C ASN A 2 -24.22 -20.01 23.71
N GLU A 3 -25.04 -20.19 22.68
CA GLU A 3 -24.75 -19.73 21.31
C GLU A 3 -24.73 -18.20 21.18
N SER A 4 -25.62 -17.50 21.91
CA SER A 4 -25.62 -16.04 21.96
C SER A 4 -24.38 -15.49 22.65
N ASN A 5 -23.85 -16.20 23.65
CA ASN A 5 -22.65 -15.79 24.38
C ASN A 5 -21.39 -16.00 23.53
N GLU A 6 -21.34 -17.11 22.78
CA GLU A 6 -20.26 -17.41 21.84
C GLU A 6 -20.22 -16.41 20.69
N ASN A 7 -21.37 -16.07 20.09
CA ASN A 7 -21.45 -15.03 19.06
C ASN A 7 -20.99 -13.66 19.58
N ALA A 8 -21.28 -13.32 20.83
CA ALA A 8 -20.82 -12.07 21.44
C ALA A 8 -19.30 -12.06 21.66
N GLN A 9 -18.70 -13.18 22.03
CA GLN A 9 -17.26 -13.33 22.16
C GLN A 9 -16.57 -13.20 20.80
N ILE A 10 -17.08 -13.89 19.78
CA ILE A 10 -16.55 -13.81 18.41
C ILE A 10 -16.69 -12.40 17.86
N ALA A 11 -17.83 -11.74 18.09
CA ALA A 11 -18.03 -10.36 17.67
C ALA A 11 -17.00 -9.42 18.33
N SER A 12 -16.75 -9.57 19.63
CA SER A 12 -15.73 -8.77 20.34
C SER A 12 -14.33 -9.02 19.79
N GLU A 13 -14.00 -10.27 19.43
CA GLU A 13 -12.74 -10.59 18.77
C GLU A 13 -12.62 -9.94 17.38
N LEU A 14 -13.69 -10.00 16.58
CA LEU A 14 -13.74 -9.37 15.27
C LEU A 14 -13.56 -7.85 15.38
N GLN A 15 -14.19 -7.20 16.35
CA GLN A 15 -14.03 -5.76 16.63
C GLN A 15 -12.58 -5.40 16.94
N LEU A 16 -11.94 -6.18 17.82
CA LEU A 16 -10.54 -5.98 18.19
C LEU A 16 -9.60 -6.18 16.99
N ARG A 17 -9.87 -7.18 16.13
CA ARG A 17 -9.10 -7.38 14.90
C ARG A 17 -9.29 -6.21 13.93
N ILE A 18 -10.52 -5.74 13.75
CA ILE A 18 -10.84 -4.60 12.89
C ILE A 18 -10.13 -3.33 13.36
N SER A 19 -10.10 -3.05 14.68
CA SER A 19 -9.43 -1.85 15.20
C SER A 19 -7.92 -1.87 14.93
N ARG A 20 -7.30 -3.04 15.05
CA ARG A 20 -5.87 -3.27 14.78
C ARG A 20 -5.48 -3.16 13.31
N LEU A 21 -6.44 -3.23 12.38
CA LEU A 21 -6.15 -3.00 10.96
C LEU A 21 -5.51 -1.64 10.70
N THR A 22 -5.74 -0.66 11.58
CA THR A 22 -5.14 0.67 11.48
C THR A 22 -3.61 0.64 11.55
N ASP A 23 -3.04 -0.32 12.29
CA ASP A 23 -1.61 -0.47 12.53
C ASP A 23 -0.87 -1.21 11.39
N PHE A 24 -1.58 -1.94 10.54
CA PHE A 24 -0.99 -2.71 9.44
C PHE A 24 -0.96 -1.94 8.12
N ASN A 25 0.08 -2.20 7.31
CA ASN A 25 0.23 -1.67 5.96
C ASN A 25 0.75 -2.74 4.99
N GLY A 26 0.65 -2.48 3.68
CA GLY A 26 1.27 -3.33 2.65
C GLY A 26 0.83 -4.79 2.68
N ASP A 27 1.79 -5.70 2.70
CA ASP A 27 1.55 -7.16 2.67
C ASP A 27 0.95 -7.68 3.99
N ASP A 28 1.32 -7.09 5.13
CA ASP A 28 0.76 -7.45 6.43
C ASP A 28 -0.73 -7.12 6.50
N LEU A 29 -1.11 -5.93 6.01
CA LEU A 29 -2.51 -5.54 5.92
C LEU A 29 -3.30 -6.49 5.01
N LYS A 30 -2.70 -6.95 3.91
CA LYS A 30 -3.34 -7.88 2.98
C LYS A 30 -3.56 -9.25 3.60
N LEU A 31 -2.58 -9.75 4.35
CA LEU A 31 -2.68 -11.03 5.06
C LEU A 31 -3.75 -10.97 6.16
N GLU A 32 -3.72 -9.91 6.97
CA GLU A 32 -4.67 -9.73 8.06
C GLU A 32 -6.10 -9.55 7.53
N MET A 33 -6.29 -8.78 6.45
CA MET A 33 -7.61 -8.63 5.81
C MET A 33 -8.13 -9.95 5.22
N ALA A 34 -7.27 -10.84 4.71
CA ALA A 34 -7.68 -12.15 4.22
C ALA A 34 -8.13 -13.07 5.38
N SER A 35 -7.41 -13.03 6.50
CA SER A 35 -7.77 -13.74 7.73
C SER A 35 -9.11 -13.23 8.29
N LEU A 36 -9.27 -11.90 8.38
CA LEU A 36 -10.49 -11.28 8.85
C LEU A 36 -11.70 -11.62 7.96
N LYS A 37 -11.52 -11.61 6.63
CA LYS A 37 -12.56 -12.04 5.70
C LYS A 37 -13.02 -13.46 6.00
N LYS A 38 -12.09 -14.38 6.26
CA LYS A 38 -12.43 -15.77 6.59
C LYS A 38 -13.23 -15.84 7.89
N ALA A 39 -12.77 -15.15 8.95
CA ALA A 39 -13.44 -15.13 10.24
C ALA A 39 -14.88 -14.55 10.17
N ILE A 40 -15.10 -13.52 9.35
CA ILE A 40 -16.43 -12.94 9.09
C ILE A 40 -17.34 -13.96 8.38
N LEU A 41 -16.83 -14.66 7.37
CA LEU A 41 -17.62 -15.62 6.59
C LEU A 41 -17.96 -16.90 7.39
N GLU A 42 -17.07 -17.33 8.29
CA GLU A 42 -17.31 -18.47 9.17
C GLU A 42 -18.33 -18.16 10.27
N ASN A 43 -18.50 -16.88 10.63
CA ASN A 43 -19.32 -16.46 11.78
C ASN A 43 -20.35 -15.39 11.39
N PRO A 44 -21.29 -15.69 10.47
CA PRO A 44 -22.27 -14.70 9.99
C PRO A 44 -23.20 -14.20 11.10
N ALA A 45 -23.51 -15.05 12.09
CA ALA A 45 -24.35 -14.66 13.23
C ALA A 45 -23.67 -13.61 14.12
N ALA A 46 -22.37 -13.76 14.40
CA ALA A 46 -21.59 -12.80 15.16
C ALA A 46 -21.47 -11.44 14.45
N CYS A 47 -21.48 -11.43 13.11
CA CYS A 47 -21.42 -10.19 12.33
C CYS A 47 -22.63 -9.27 12.54
N SER A 48 -23.77 -9.81 12.99
CA SER A 48 -24.95 -9.00 13.34
C SER A 48 -24.75 -8.10 14.56
N LEU A 49 -23.72 -8.39 15.36
CA LEU A 49 -23.35 -7.64 16.56
C LEU A 49 -22.28 -6.57 16.29
N LEU A 50 -21.75 -6.50 15.07
CA LEU A 50 -20.79 -5.46 14.68
C LEU A 50 -21.49 -4.10 14.57
N LEU A 51 -20.81 -3.06 15.03
CA LEU A 51 -21.33 -1.70 14.98
C LEU A 51 -20.98 -1.02 13.64
N PRO A 52 -21.72 0.01 13.23
CA PRO A 52 -21.41 0.78 12.02
C PRO A 52 -19.98 1.33 12.00
N GLU A 53 -19.44 1.70 13.16
CA GLU A 53 -18.07 2.18 13.34
C GLU A 53 -17.03 1.11 12.97
N ASP A 54 -17.25 -0.14 13.39
CA ASP A 54 -16.40 -1.29 13.05
C ASP A 54 -16.37 -1.49 11.53
N ILE A 55 -17.54 -1.44 10.89
CA ILE A 55 -17.65 -1.54 9.43
C ILE A 55 -16.90 -0.37 8.76
N GLY A 56 -17.02 0.84 9.29
CA GLY A 56 -16.29 2.01 8.82
C GLY A 56 -14.77 1.81 8.85
N MET A 57 -14.22 1.28 9.95
CA MET A 57 -12.80 0.97 10.08
C MET A 57 -12.34 -0.11 9.10
N ALA A 58 -13.12 -1.19 8.94
CA ALA A 58 -12.84 -2.24 7.97
C ALA A 58 -12.82 -1.71 6.53
N VAL A 59 -13.77 -0.83 6.18
CA VAL A 59 -13.84 -0.18 4.86
C VAL A 59 -12.65 0.77 4.66
N ALA A 60 -12.24 1.53 5.68
CA ALA A 60 -11.05 2.38 5.61
C ALA A 60 -9.78 1.57 5.35
N ALA A 61 -9.63 0.41 5.99
CA ALA A 61 -8.54 -0.53 5.73
C ALA A 61 -8.57 -1.07 4.30
N LEU A 62 -9.74 -1.49 3.79
CA LEU A 62 -9.91 -1.91 2.39
C LEU A 62 -9.50 -0.81 1.41
N ARG A 63 -9.90 0.44 1.65
CA ARG A 63 -9.53 1.58 0.80
C ARG A 63 -8.01 1.81 0.78
N ARG A 64 -7.33 1.68 1.91
CA ARG A 64 -5.86 1.76 1.96
C ARG A 64 -5.21 0.65 1.12
N MET A 65 -5.68 -0.58 1.29
CA MET A 65 -5.16 -1.72 0.53
C MET A 65 -5.36 -1.56 -0.99
N VAL A 66 -6.55 -1.11 -1.42
CA VAL A 66 -6.86 -0.88 -2.84
C VAL A 66 -6.13 0.35 -3.38
N GLY A 67 -6.05 1.44 -2.60
CA GLY A 67 -5.32 2.66 -2.97
C GLY A 67 -3.85 2.38 -3.26
N VAL A 68 -3.21 1.53 -2.44
CA VAL A 68 -1.84 1.04 -2.69
C VAL A 68 -1.76 0.26 -4.01
N ALA A 69 -2.73 -0.62 -4.30
CA ALA A 69 -2.74 -1.38 -5.56
C ALA A 69 -2.90 -0.49 -6.80
N VAL A 70 -3.76 0.53 -6.72
CA VAL A 70 -3.97 1.52 -7.78
C VAL A 70 -2.72 2.36 -8.00
N ALA A 71 -2.09 2.86 -6.93
CA ALA A 71 -0.84 3.61 -7.01
C ALA A 71 0.28 2.76 -7.63
N LYS A 72 0.42 1.49 -7.23
CA LYS A 72 1.39 0.55 -7.78
C LYS A 72 1.16 0.30 -9.27
N ALA A 73 -0.10 0.15 -9.70
CA ALA A 73 -0.47 -0.05 -11.10
C ALA A 73 -0.28 1.23 -11.96
N ALA A 74 -0.44 2.41 -11.37
CA ALA A 74 -0.14 3.67 -12.03
C ALA A 74 1.38 3.88 -12.21
N ALA A 75 2.17 3.54 -11.18
CA ALA A 75 3.62 3.62 -11.22
C ALA A 75 4.24 2.68 -12.27
N SER A 76 3.70 1.46 -12.46
CA SER A 76 4.21 0.53 -13.46
C SER A 76 3.93 0.94 -14.91
N LYS A 77 3.03 1.91 -15.15
CA LYS A 77 2.79 2.51 -16.48
C LYS A 77 3.68 3.72 -16.77
N ALA A 78 4.36 4.27 -15.77
CA ALA A 78 5.36 5.30 -15.99
C ALA A 78 6.63 4.64 -16.54
N LYS A 79 6.76 4.59 -17.87
CA LYS A 79 8.05 4.24 -18.50
C LYS A 79 9.13 5.18 -17.93
N PRO A 80 10.31 4.67 -17.52
CA PRO A 80 11.44 5.55 -17.24
C PRO A 80 11.69 6.39 -18.50
N LYS A 81 11.63 7.72 -18.38
CA LYS A 81 12.14 8.60 -19.43
C LYS A 81 13.60 8.23 -19.57
N SER A 82 13.98 7.59 -20.67
CA SER A 82 15.39 7.42 -20.97
C SER A 82 15.97 8.82 -21.12
N ASP A 83 16.83 9.19 -20.19
CA ASP A 83 17.70 10.34 -20.36
C ASP A 83 18.52 10.07 -21.62
N LYS A 84 18.15 10.74 -22.73
CA LYS A 84 19.00 10.75 -23.91
C LYS A 84 20.33 11.35 -23.45
N PRO A 85 21.46 10.64 -23.60
CA PRO A 85 22.74 11.22 -23.31
C PRO A 85 22.87 12.50 -24.15
N LYS A 86 23.10 13.62 -23.48
CA LYS A 86 23.35 14.92 -24.12
C LYS A 86 24.59 14.73 -24.99
N LYS A 87 24.40 14.60 -26.31
CA LYS A 87 25.51 14.64 -27.27
C LYS A 87 26.09 16.04 -27.18
N LEU A 88 27.28 16.15 -26.61
CA LEU A 88 28.00 17.41 -26.57
C LEU A 88 28.29 17.81 -28.01
N SER A 89 28.01 19.06 -28.34
CA SER A 89 28.25 19.57 -29.68
C SER A 89 29.75 19.63 -29.96
N ALA A 90 30.16 19.52 -31.23
CA ALA A 90 31.57 19.60 -31.61
C ALA A 90 32.25 20.89 -31.12
N ALA A 91 31.49 21.97 -30.94
CA ALA A 91 31.95 23.23 -30.38
C ALA A 91 32.31 23.14 -28.88
N GLU A 92 31.55 22.37 -28.09
CA GLU A 92 31.85 22.16 -26.66
C GLU A 92 33.06 21.24 -26.46
N LEU A 93 33.25 20.27 -27.36
CA LEU A 93 34.43 19.40 -27.39
C LEU A 93 35.71 20.15 -27.78
N ALA A 94 35.61 21.06 -28.75
CA ALA A 94 36.73 21.92 -29.15
C ALA A 94 37.16 22.86 -28.03
N LYS A 95 36.19 23.45 -27.32
CA LYS A 95 36.47 24.35 -26.18
C LYS A 95 37.16 23.62 -25.02
N ALA A 96 36.73 22.40 -24.71
CA ALA A 96 37.34 21.60 -23.66
C ALA A 96 38.78 21.16 -23.99
N MET A 97 39.11 20.98 -25.28
CA MET A 97 40.48 20.64 -25.69
C MET A 97 41.41 21.86 -25.78
N SER A 98 40.87 23.04 -26.09
CA SER A 98 41.66 24.28 -26.03
C SER A 98 42.03 24.68 -24.60
N GLU A 99 41.16 24.44 -23.62
CA GLU A 99 41.44 24.76 -22.21
C GLU A 99 42.49 23.84 -21.54
N VAL A 100 42.91 22.74 -22.20
CA VAL A 100 43.93 21.80 -21.69
C VAL A 100 45.33 22.07 -22.24
N SER A 101 45.47 22.95 -23.24
CA SER A 101 46.75 23.13 -23.97
C SER A 101 47.51 24.42 -23.67
N ASP A 102 47.06 25.24 -22.71
CA ASP A 102 47.62 26.59 -22.44
C ASP A 102 48.17 26.80 -21.01
N ASP A 103 48.52 25.73 -20.27
CA ASP A 103 49.30 25.87 -19.03
C ASP A 103 50.46 24.86 -18.95
N ASP A 104 51.65 25.45 -18.82
CA ASP A 104 52.95 24.92 -18.44
C ASP A 104 53.96 24.49 -19.54
N PHE A 105 54.91 25.41 -19.66
CA PHE A 105 56.21 25.48 -20.31
C PHE A 105 57.23 24.53 -19.67
#